data_AF-A0A9E2D315-F1
#
_entry.id   AF-A0A9E2D315-F1
#
_cell.length_a   1.000
_cell.length_b   1.000
_cell.length_c   1.000
_cell.angle_alpha   90.00
_cell.angle_beta   90.00
_cell.angle_gamma   90.00
#
_symmetry.space_group_name_H-M   'P 1'
#
loop_
_entity.id
_entity.type
_entity.pdbx_description
1 polymer ?
#
loop_
_entity_poly.entity_id
_entity_poly.type
_entity_poly.pdbx_seq_one_letter_code
_entity_poly.pdbx_strand_id
1 'polypeptide(L)'
;MADYKKVAEWMLSQFKGRMLYQEEIVWKMKKEFGDEYVYTNDNGNYAIHKKVLAEFRKLTEGKVTWSRGEKAWTMARDGQTFESRLED
;
A
#
# COMPACT_ATOMS: atom_id res chain seq x y z
N MET A 1 -15.65 12.87 -3.35
CA MET A 1 -14.45 12.41 -2.63
C MET A 1 -14.43 10.89 -2.65
N ALA A 2 -13.32 10.28 -3.04
CA ALA A 2 -13.19 8.84 -2.93
C ALA A 2 -12.97 8.49 -1.45
N ASP A 3 -13.69 7.49 -0.95
CA ASP A 3 -13.46 7.04 0.41
C ASP A 3 -12.05 6.45 0.54
N TYR A 4 -11.34 6.67 1.66
CA TYR A 4 -9.99 6.10 1.86
C TYR A 4 -10.00 4.58 1.72
N LYS A 5 -11.12 3.95 2.09
CA LYS A 5 -11.40 2.55 1.87
C LYS A 5 -11.34 2.16 0.40
N LYS A 6 -12.00 2.94 -0.46
CA LYS A 6 -12.06 2.68 -1.91
C LYS A 6 -10.67 2.77 -2.56
N VAL A 7 -9.86 3.73 -2.14
CA VAL A 7 -8.46 3.84 -2.61
C VAL A 7 -7.63 2.66 -2.15
N ALA A 8 -7.83 2.18 -0.92
CA ALA A 8 -7.16 1.00 -0.39
C ALA A 8 -7.59 -0.29 -1.12
N GLU A 9 -8.88 -0.45 -1.45
CA GLU A 9 -9.39 -1.57 -2.27
C GLU A 9 -8.79 -1.52 -3.68
N TRP A 10 -8.72 -0.34 -4.28
CA TRP A 10 -8.06 -0.15 -5.56
C TRP A 10 -6.57 -0.51 -5.50
N MET A 11 -5.87 -0.09 -4.44
CA MET A 11 -4.45 -0.40 -4.23
C MET A 11 -4.20 -1.90 -4.19
N LEU A 12 -5.12 -2.68 -3.58
CA LEU A 12 -5.07 -4.14 -3.59
C LEU A 12 -5.22 -4.75 -4.99
N SER A 13 -6.02 -4.12 -5.86
CA SER A 13 -6.16 -4.53 -7.26
C SER A 13 -4.93 -4.22 -8.11
N GLN A 14 -3.99 -3.39 -7.64
CA GLN A 14 -2.79 -3.01 -8.41
C GLN A 14 -1.65 -4.01 -8.29
N PHE A 15 -1.77 -5.04 -7.47
CA PHE A 15 -0.77 -6.10 -7.37
C PHE A 15 -0.62 -6.82 -8.72
N LYS A 16 0.58 -6.75 -9.30
CA LYS A 16 0.97 -7.51 -10.49
C LYS A 16 1.62 -8.81 -10.03
N GLY A 17 0.79 -9.80 -9.69
CA GLY A 17 1.25 -11.04 -9.06
C GLY A 17 1.35 -10.87 -7.55
N ARG A 18 2.52 -11.12 -6.96
CA ARG A 18 2.69 -11.07 -5.49
C ARG A 18 3.32 -9.78 -4.98
N MET A 19 3.84 -8.90 -5.83
CA MET A 19 4.61 -7.75 -5.38
C MET A 19 4.02 -6.44 -5.89
N LEU A 20 4.05 -5.41 -5.05
CA LEU A 20 3.57 -4.07 -5.36
C LEU A 20 4.58 -3.04 -4.85
N TYR A 21 5.23 -2.33 -5.77
CA TYR A 21 6.17 -1.26 -5.41
C TYR A 21 5.44 0.02 -4.98
N GLN A 22 5.86 0.63 -3.88
CA GLN A 22 5.31 1.89 -3.40
C GLN A 22 5.48 3.03 -4.42
N GLU A 23 6.63 3.09 -5.08
CA GLU A 23 6.87 4.16 -6.05
C GLU A 23 5.88 4.07 -7.23
N GLU A 24 5.69 2.89 -7.82
CA GLU A 24 4.74 2.73 -8.94
C GLU A 24 3.31 3.08 -8.52
N ILE A 25 2.88 2.60 -7.35
CA ILE A 25 1.49 2.78 -6.92
C ILE A 25 1.19 4.23 -6.51
N VAL A 26 2.15 4.94 -5.92
CA VAL A 26 1.98 6.35 -5.54
C VAL A 26 1.76 7.21 -6.77
N TRP A 27 2.53 6.99 -7.83
CA TRP A 27 2.35 7.70 -9.10
C TRP A 27 0.99 7.42 -9.74
N LYS A 28 0.57 6.16 -9.77
CA LYS A 28 -0.76 5.78 -10.27
C LYS A 28 -1.89 6.37 -9.42
N MET A 29 -1.74 6.34 -8.10
CA MET A 29 -2.73 6.87 -7.15
C MET A 29 -2.91 8.37 -7.33
N LYS A 30 -1.80 9.11 -7.45
CA LYS A 30 -1.82 10.54 -7.77
C LYS A 30 -2.52 10.81 -9.11
N LYS A 31 -2.27 10.00 -10.13
CA LYS A 31 -2.90 10.17 -11.45
C LYS A 31 -4.41 9.88 -11.43
N GLU A 32 -4.84 8.88 -10.68
CA GLU A 32 -6.22 8.40 -10.68
C GLU A 32 -7.12 9.12 -9.67
N PHE A 33 -6.60 9.44 -8.49
CA PHE A 33 -7.35 10.05 -7.39
C PHE A 33 -6.89 11.47 -7.03
N GLY A 34 -5.75 11.92 -7.56
CA GLY A 34 -5.17 13.24 -7.26
C GLY A 34 -4.28 13.26 -6.02
N ASP A 35 -3.79 14.46 -5.72
CA ASP A 35 -2.86 14.74 -4.61
C ASP A 35 -3.48 14.59 -3.21
N GLU A 36 -4.79 14.36 -3.09
CA GLU A 36 -5.47 14.23 -1.79
C GLU A 36 -5.08 12.94 -1.03
N TYR A 37 -4.64 11.90 -1.75
CA TYR A 37 -4.32 10.59 -1.20
C TYR A 37 -2.82 10.30 -1.16
N VAL A 38 -2.01 11.26 -1.60
CA VAL A 38 -0.55 11.19 -1.56
C VAL A 38 0.00 12.42 -0.82
N TYR A 39 1.22 12.34 -0.32
CA TYR A 39 1.91 13.48 0.26
C TYR A 39 3.37 13.44 -0.12
N THR A 40 4.02 14.59 -0.14
CA THR A 40 5.47 14.67 -0.31
C THR A 40 6.12 14.58 1.07
N ASN A 41 6.97 13.57 1.28
CA ASN A 41 7.77 13.48 2.50
C ASN A 41 8.91 14.51 2.47
N ASP A 42 9.57 14.73 3.61
CA ASP A 42 10.69 15.67 3.78
C ASP A 42 11.80 15.51 2.72
N ASN A 43 12.03 14.26 2.27
CA ASN A 43 13.00 13.94 1.22
C ASN A 43 12.53 14.29 -0.22
N GLY A 44 11.39 14.95 -0.40
CA GLY A 44 10.82 15.27 -1.72
C GLY A 44 10.19 14.07 -2.45
N ASN A 45 10.09 12.90 -1.81
CA ASN A 45 9.49 11.71 -2.39
C ASN A 45 7.99 11.66 -2.11
N TYR A 46 7.20 11.27 -3.11
CA TYR A 46 5.78 11.01 -2.92
C TYR A 46 5.57 9.73 -2.10
N ALA A 47 4.66 9.81 -1.15
CA ALA A 47 4.25 8.72 -0.26
C ALA A 47 2.72 8.67 -0.17
N ILE A 48 2.19 7.51 0.22
CA ILE A 48 0.75 7.26 0.33
C ILE A 48 0.23 7.84 1.64
N HIS A 49 -0.90 8.55 1.60
CA HIS A 49 -1.50 9.14 2.79
C HIS A 49 -1.80 8.08 3.87
N LYS A 50 -1.45 8.39 5.12
CA LYS A 50 -1.56 7.46 6.27
C LYS A 50 -2.94 6.82 6.46
N LYS A 51 -4.02 7.53 6.12
CA LYS A 51 -5.39 6.99 6.20
C LYS A 51 -5.66 5.89 5.18
N VAL A 52 -5.12 6.01 3.96
CA VAL A 52 -5.21 4.95 2.93
C VAL A 52 -4.42 3.73 3.39
N LEU A 53 -3.21 3.94 3.91
CA LEU A 53 -2.39 2.84 4.46
C LEU A 53 -3.08 2.14 5.64
N ALA A 54 -3.76 2.88 6.51
CA ALA A 54 -4.51 2.30 7.62
C ALA A 54 -5.67 1.42 7.13
N GLU A 55 -6.46 1.88 6.16
CA GLU A 55 -7.53 1.07 5.53
C GLU A 55 -6.95 -0.13 4.77
N PHE A 56 -5.88 0.07 4.01
CA PHE A 56 -5.19 -0.99 3.27
C PHE A 56 -4.67 -2.08 4.20
N ARG A 57 -4.06 -1.70 5.33
CA ARG A 57 -3.59 -2.64 6.35
C ARG A 57 -4.73 -3.48 6.92
N LYS A 58 -5.90 -2.89 7.18
CA LYS A 58 -7.08 -3.66 7.65
C LYS A 58 -7.58 -4.64 6.59
N LEU A 59 -7.61 -4.24 5.32
CA LEU A 59 -8.05 -5.10 4.22
C LEU A 59 -7.10 -6.28 3.95
N THR A 60 -5.81 -6.06 4.24
CA THR A 60 -4.71 -6.99 3.92
C THR A 60 -4.05 -7.60 5.15
N GLU A 61 -4.68 -7.48 6.32
CA GLU A 61 -4.17 -8.02 7.57
C GLU A 61 -3.90 -9.53 7.42
N GLY A 62 -2.65 -9.93 7.69
CA GLY A 62 -2.18 -11.31 7.52
C GLY A 62 -1.96 -11.77 6.07
N LYS A 63 -2.30 -10.97 5.05
CA LYS A 63 -2.19 -11.33 3.63
C LYS A 63 -1.01 -10.69 2.93
N VAL A 64 -0.57 -9.51 3.37
CA VAL A 64 0.56 -8.80 2.77
C VAL A 64 1.58 -8.41 3.83
N THR A 65 2.85 -8.41 3.44
CA THR A 65 3.96 -7.93 4.26
C THR A 65 4.62 -6.74 3.57
N TRP A 66 5.02 -5.74 4.35
CA TRP A 66 5.76 -4.58 3.87
C TRP A 66 7.26 -4.80 4.01
N SER A 67 8.01 -4.68 2.91
CA SER A 67 9.47 -4.76 2.88
C SER A 67 10.06 -3.34 2.88
N ARG A 68 10.68 -2.90 3.99
CA ARG A 68 11.34 -1.58 4.06
C ARG A 68 12.50 -1.43 3.07
N GLY A 69 13.27 -2.49 2.84
CA GLY A 69 14.41 -2.47 1.92
C GLY A 69 13.99 -2.29 0.45
N GLU A 70 12.97 -3.03 0.02
CA GLU A 70 12.45 -2.99 -1.35
C GLU A 70 11.39 -1.90 -1.56
N LYS A 71 10.91 -1.27 -0.49
CA LYS A 71 9.76 -0.34 -0.50
C LYS A 71 8.57 -0.92 -1.27
N ALA A 72 8.28 -2.20 -1.02
CA ALA A 72 7.23 -2.93 -1.72
C ALA A 72 6.40 -3.78 -0.75
N TRP A 73 5.13 -3.98 -1.09
CA TRP A 73 4.28 -4.98 -0.45
C TRP A 73 4.38 -6.31 -1.17
N THR A 74 4.48 -7.38 -0.41
CA THR A 74 4.51 -8.75 -0.93
C THR A 74 3.35 -9.56 -0.35
N MET A 75 2.52 -10.13 -1.21
CA MET A 75 1.44 -11.05 -0.84
C MET A 75 2.00 -12.38 -0.38
N ALA A 76 1.33 -12.96 0.63
CA ALA A 76 1.62 -14.29 1.10
C ALA A 76 1.32 -15.33 0.00
N ARG A 77 1.96 -16.50 0.09
CA ARG A 77 1.56 -17.63 -0.74
C ARG A 77 0.19 -18.13 -0.31
N ASP A 78 -0.57 -18.68 -1.26
CA ASP A 78 -1.86 -19.31 -0.98
C ASP A 78 -1.71 -20.32 0.18
N GLY A 79 -2.51 -20.15 1.23
CA GLY A 79 -2.46 -20.95 2.46
C GLY A 79 -1.44 -20.50 3.53
N GLN A 80 -0.64 -19.45 3.31
CA GLN A 80 0.22 -18.86 4.33
C GLN A 80 -0.38 -17.53 4.78
N THR A 81 -0.70 -17.40 6.07
CA THR A 81 -0.94 -16.09 6.69
C THR A 81 0.39 -15.64 7.26
N PHE A 82 0.80 -14.40 7.00
CA PHE A 82 1.93 -13.84 7.75
C PHE A 82 1.44 -13.63 9.18
N GLU A 83 1.80 -14.55 10.08
CA GLU A 83 1.69 -14.29 11.51
C GLU A 83 2.49 -13.02 11.78
N SER A 84 1.77 -12.00 12.23
CA SER A 84 2.24 -10.63 12.42
C SER A 84 3.54 -10.60 13.24
N ARG A 85 4.70 -10.67 12.57
CA ARG A 85 5.97 -10.27 13.18
C ARG A 85 6.02 -8.75 13.17
N LEU A 86 5.36 -8.19 14.17
CA LEU A 86 5.69 -6.89 14.75
C LEU A 86 7.12 -6.99 15.28
N GLU A 87 8.11 -6.69 14.45
CA GLU A 87 9.46 -6.37 14.92
C GLU A 87 9.79 -4.97 14.39
N ASP A 88 9.59 -4.01 15.32
CA ASP A 88 10.05 -2.61 15.48
C ASP A 88 10.36 -1.73 14.25
#